data_AF-A0A6A5SSZ3-F1
#
_entry.id   AF-A0A6A5SSZ3-F1
#
_cell.length_a   1.000
_cell.length_b   1.000
_cell.length_c   1.000
_cell.angle_alpha   90.00
_cell.angle_beta   90.00
_cell.angle_gamma   90.00
#
_symmetry.space_group_name_H-M   'P 1'
#
loop_
_entity.id
_entity.type
_entity.pdbx_description
1 polymer ?
#
loop_
_entity_poly.entity_id
_entity_poly.type
_entity_poly.pdbx_seq_one_letter_code
_entity_poly.pdbx_strand_id
1 'polypeptide(L)'
;MGRFASLNADTKDLVDCLLPALAVSFNLTDPLGIIPENIRMRAWDCERRDHIKDKTENDPRNWGVQFLKDLMAISRLKHGNLAEFHADLRAKVDLHEAKHPWCRLSDIRELKDEYENPDRKNAATQEVSSEDSSTDSYFEELVEPDEPKGAKRRKASNHEIYEARVLESTKRRKYGHGRLRRAESGGFIRKDKSSKKRLDRASGTPAPSRLAMHRTSRAINSDDSSDGISLHPHRAPAFSVSPGPHGANMYAVEAANPSSNEPLAVQKLQAELEVAEAELKAARLKYQYIQAREQAEEKYGATGTEAASHTFN
;
A
#
# COMPACT_ATOMS: atom_id res chain seq x y z
N MET A 1 18.83 4.77 -2.95
CA MET A 1 18.38 5.07 -4.33
C MET A 1 19.38 4.49 -5.32
N GLY A 2 19.01 4.20 -6.56
CA GLY A 2 20.00 3.86 -7.59
C GLY A 2 20.76 5.10 -8.03
N ARG A 3 22.07 4.99 -8.31
CA ARG A 3 22.82 6.08 -8.96
C ARG A 3 22.34 6.28 -10.38
N PHE A 4 22.49 7.49 -10.90
CA PHE A 4 22.20 7.81 -12.30
C PHE A 4 22.84 6.82 -13.27
N ALA A 5 24.10 6.43 -13.04
CA ALA A 5 24.82 5.45 -13.85
C ALA A 5 24.11 4.08 -13.95
N SER A 6 23.40 3.66 -12.90
CA SER A 6 22.67 2.39 -12.81
C SER A 6 21.24 2.45 -13.34
N LEU A 7 20.74 3.62 -13.74
CA LEU A 7 19.39 3.77 -14.29
C LEU A 7 19.30 3.26 -15.74
N ASN A 8 18.09 2.90 -16.13
CA ASN A 8 17.74 2.56 -17.52
C ASN A 8 17.96 3.78 -18.44
N ALA A 9 18.24 3.55 -19.73
CA ALA A 9 18.47 4.62 -20.71
C ALA A 9 17.32 5.64 -20.75
N ASP A 10 16.07 5.17 -20.86
CA ASP A 10 14.88 6.03 -20.88
C ASP A 10 14.76 6.90 -19.62
N THR A 11 15.16 6.36 -18.48
CA THR A 11 15.11 7.08 -17.20
C THR A 11 16.24 8.10 -17.10
N LYS A 12 17.42 7.80 -17.66
CA LYS A 12 18.53 8.76 -17.75
C LYS A 12 18.15 9.94 -18.62
N ASP A 13 17.58 9.66 -19.80
CA ASP A 13 17.09 10.67 -20.73
C ASP A 13 16.04 11.58 -20.08
N LEU A 14 15.10 10.99 -19.33
CA LEU A 14 14.14 11.76 -18.55
C LEU A 14 14.80 12.69 -17.52
N VAL A 15 15.83 12.22 -16.79
CA VAL A 15 16.56 13.05 -15.82
C VAL A 15 17.32 14.18 -16.52
N ASP A 16 18.02 13.87 -17.60
CA ASP A 16 18.79 14.85 -18.39
C ASP A 16 17.87 15.88 -19.06
N CYS A 17 16.62 15.53 -19.39
CA CYS A 17 15.60 16.47 -19.85
C CYS A 17 15.00 17.33 -18.72
N LEU A 18 14.78 16.76 -17.54
CA LEU A 18 14.13 17.45 -16.42
C LEU A 18 15.04 18.49 -15.74
N LEU A 19 16.33 18.21 -15.62
CA LEU A 19 17.25 19.09 -14.88
C LEU A 19 17.39 20.49 -15.49
N PRO A 20 17.61 20.64 -16.82
CA PRO A 20 17.63 21.97 -17.44
C PRO A 20 16.29 22.68 -17.33
N ALA A 21 15.18 21.95 -17.52
CA ALA A 21 13.83 22.51 -17.41
C ALA A 21 13.54 23.05 -16.00
N LEU A 22 14.02 22.35 -14.96
CA LEU A 22 13.92 22.81 -13.57
C LEU A 22 14.76 24.05 -13.29
N ALA A 23 15.99 24.09 -13.82
CA ALA A 23 16.84 25.27 -13.66
C ALA A 23 16.15 26.50 -14.27
N VAL A 24 15.58 26.35 -15.47
CA VAL A 24 14.80 27.40 -16.13
C VAL A 24 13.57 27.79 -15.33
N SER A 25 12.80 26.85 -14.78
CA SER A 25 11.56 27.17 -14.05
C SER A 25 11.80 27.96 -12.76
N PHE A 26 12.97 27.80 -12.13
CA PHE A 26 13.39 28.59 -10.96
C PHE A 26 14.27 29.79 -11.31
N ASN A 27 14.45 30.11 -12.60
CA ASN A 27 15.34 31.18 -13.08
C ASN A 27 16.80 31.04 -12.61
N LEU A 28 17.32 29.81 -12.59
CA LEU A 28 18.69 29.47 -12.21
C LEU A 28 19.49 28.97 -13.42
N THR A 29 20.79 29.25 -13.42
CA THR A 29 21.72 28.68 -14.43
C THR A 29 22.13 27.25 -14.08
N ASP A 30 22.29 26.95 -12.79
CA ASP A 30 22.71 25.64 -12.30
C ASP A 30 21.58 25.00 -11.47
N PRO A 31 21.11 23.79 -11.82
CA PRO A 31 20.11 23.07 -11.03
C PRO A 31 20.56 22.77 -9.60
N LEU A 32 21.87 22.76 -9.31
CA LEU A 32 22.38 22.60 -7.94
C LEU A 32 21.94 23.74 -7.00
N GLY A 33 21.64 24.92 -7.54
CA GLY A 33 21.15 26.07 -6.77
C GLY A 33 19.70 25.93 -6.30
N ILE A 34 18.95 24.95 -6.82
CA ILE A 34 17.54 24.73 -6.43
C ILE A 34 17.45 24.35 -4.95
N ILE A 35 18.42 23.58 -4.44
CA ILE A 35 18.47 23.16 -3.03
C ILE A 35 19.81 23.61 -2.43
N PRO A 36 19.77 24.46 -1.39
CA PRO A 36 20.99 24.97 -0.79
C PRO A 36 21.77 23.85 -0.10
N GLU A 37 23.10 23.96 -0.12
CA GLU A 37 24.03 22.90 0.29
C GLU A 37 23.78 22.42 1.73
N ASN A 38 23.41 23.34 2.62
CA ASN A 38 23.22 23.07 4.05
C ASN A 38 22.05 22.11 4.35
N ILE A 39 21.03 22.07 3.50
CA ILE A 39 19.84 21.19 3.66
C ILE A 39 19.73 20.15 2.56
N ARG A 40 20.72 20.05 1.67
CA ARG A 40 20.68 19.16 0.50
C ARG A 40 20.56 17.70 0.92
N MET A 41 19.95 16.86 0.08
CA MET A 41 19.83 15.43 0.34
C MET A 41 21.19 14.79 0.64
N ARG A 42 21.17 13.79 1.52
CA ARG A 42 22.37 13.04 1.90
C ARG A 42 22.84 12.13 0.76
N ALA A 43 24.15 12.05 0.56
CA ALA A 43 24.75 11.17 -0.44
C ALA A 43 24.46 9.69 -0.14
N TRP A 44 24.16 8.93 -1.18
CA TRP A 44 23.91 7.48 -1.09
C TRP A 44 25.14 6.68 -1.58
N ASP A 45 25.66 5.81 -0.71
CA ASP A 45 26.71 4.87 -1.07
C ASP A 45 26.09 3.62 -1.70
N CYS A 46 26.36 3.40 -3.00
CA CYS A 46 25.87 2.22 -3.71
C CYS A 46 26.59 0.94 -3.31
N GLU A 47 27.86 1.01 -2.90
CA GLU A 47 28.66 -0.15 -2.54
C GLU A 47 28.22 -0.69 -1.19
N ARG A 48 28.07 0.21 -0.22
CA ARG A 48 27.62 -0.12 1.15
C ARG A 48 26.10 -0.21 1.28
N ARG A 49 25.35 0.31 0.30
CA ARG A 49 23.88 0.44 0.32
C ARG A 49 23.37 1.18 1.55
N ASP A 50 24.07 2.24 1.94
CA ASP A 50 23.71 3.08 3.07
C ASP A 50 23.95 4.57 2.74
N HIS A 51 23.32 5.47 3.48
CA HIS A 51 23.56 6.89 3.31
C HIS A 51 24.85 7.33 4.03
N ILE A 52 25.68 8.11 3.36
CA ILE A 52 26.92 8.65 3.91
C ILE A 52 26.58 9.81 4.84
N LYS A 53 26.78 9.63 6.15
CA LYS A 53 26.33 10.59 7.17
C LYS A 53 26.93 11.98 7.02
N ASP A 54 28.14 12.10 6.49
CA ASP A 54 28.89 13.36 6.52
C ASP A 54 28.98 14.05 5.15
N LYS A 55 28.25 13.54 4.14
CA LYS A 55 28.32 14.06 2.76
C LYS A 55 26.95 14.34 2.17
N THR A 56 26.83 15.50 1.55
CA THR A 56 25.67 15.91 0.74
C THR A 56 25.81 15.40 -0.70
N GLU A 57 24.67 15.18 -1.37
CA GLU A 57 24.63 14.72 -2.76
C GLU A 57 24.81 15.91 -3.71
N ASN A 58 26.01 16.06 -4.26
CA ASN A 58 26.37 17.18 -5.14
C ASN A 58 26.02 16.95 -6.62
N ASP A 59 25.53 15.78 -7.00
CA ASP A 59 25.09 15.53 -8.37
C ASP A 59 23.56 15.53 -8.42
N PRO A 60 22.93 16.53 -9.09
CA PRO A 60 21.48 16.63 -9.14
C PRO A 60 20.83 15.47 -9.91
N ARG A 61 21.60 14.74 -10.74
CA ARG A 61 21.13 13.52 -11.41
C ARG A 61 20.83 12.37 -10.43
N ASN A 62 21.43 12.40 -9.24
CA ASN A 62 21.27 11.37 -8.21
C ASN A 62 20.16 11.68 -7.19
N TRP A 63 19.51 12.84 -7.25
CA TRP A 63 18.40 13.19 -6.34
C TRP A 63 17.17 12.28 -6.51
N GLY A 64 17.09 11.56 -7.63
CA GLY A 64 16.05 10.58 -7.93
C GLY A 64 14.89 11.18 -8.72
N VAL A 65 14.35 10.41 -9.66
CA VAL A 65 13.33 10.90 -10.61
C VAL A 65 12.07 11.41 -9.94
N GLN A 66 11.60 10.73 -8.89
CA GLN A 66 10.39 11.15 -8.19
C GLN A 66 10.56 12.52 -7.53
N PHE A 67 11.73 12.74 -6.94
CA PHE A 67 12.10 14.03 -6.33
C PHE A 67 12.10 15.15 -7.37
N LEU A 68 12.71 14.92 -8.53
CA LEU A 68 12.73 15.88 -9.64
C LEU A 68 11.32 16.19 -10.18
N LYS A 69 10.44 15.18 -10.26
CA LYS A 69 9.05 15.37 -10.67
C LYS A 69 8.26 16.21 -9.66
N ASP A 70 8.45 15.96 -8.38
CA ASP A 70 7.77 16.72 -7.33
C ASP A 70 8.31 18.17 -7.27
N LEU A 71 9.62 18.40 -7.45
CA LEU A 71 10.18 19.74 -7.64
C LEU A 71 9.59 20.46 -8.86
N MET A 72 9.38 19.73 -9.97
CA MET A 72 8.80 20.32 -11.17
C MET A 72 7.35 20.77 -10.90
N ALA A 73 6.57 19.95 -10.18
CA ALA A 73 5.22 20.33 -9.75
C ALA A 73 5.25 21.57 -8.85
N ILE A 74 6.12 21.60 -7.84
CA ILE A 74 6.28 22.76 -6.94
C ILE A 74 6.66 24.02 -7.72
N SER A 75 7.58 23.92 -8.68
CA SER A 75 8.01 25.07 -9.48
C SER A 75 6.84 25.68 -10.28
N ARG A 76 5.89 24.86 -10.72
CA ARG A 76 4.68 25.31 -11.41
C ARG A 76 3.67 25.95 -10.46
N LEU A 77 3.48 25.37 -9.28
CA LEU A 77 2.54 25.86 -8.26
C LEU A 77 2.97 27.20 -7.67
N LYS A 78 4.28 27.39 -7.46
CA LYS A 78 4.87 28.60 -6.87
C LYS A 78 5.45 29.57 -7.91
N HIS A 79 5.18 29.36 -9.20
CA HIS A 79 5.65 30.19 -10.30
C HIS A 79 7.17 30.48 -10.28
N GLY A 80 7.97 29.51 -9.85
CA GLY A 80 9.42 29.66 -9.76
C GLY A 80 9.93 30.50 -8.59
N ASN A 81 9.10 30.85 -7.60
CA ASN A 81 9.56 31.61 -6.43
C ASN A 81 10.46 30.75 -5.52
N LEU A 82 11.77 30.86 -5.74
CA LEU A 82 12.79 30.09 -5.02
C LEU A 82 12.90 30.50 -3.55
N ALA A 83 12.71 31.78 -3.22
CA ALA A 83 12.90 32.30 -1.87
C ALA A 83 11.85 31.75 -0.90
N GLU A 84 10.57 31.76 -1.29
CA GLU A 84 9.49 31.14 -0.52
C GLU A 84 9.73 29.63 -0.36
N PHE A 85 10.06 28.95 -1.47
CA PHE A 85 10.33 27.52 -1.42
C PHE A 85 11.48 27.17 -0.46
N HIS A 86 12.56 27.95 -0.45
CA HIS A 86 13.68 27.73 0.48
C HIS A 86 13.30 27.98 1.93
N ALA A 87 12.46 28.98 2.21
CA ALA A 87 11.98 29.26 3.55
C ALA A 87 11.12 28.11 4.07
N ASP A 88 10.15 27.68 3.27
CA ASP A 88 9.23 26.59 3.63
C ASP A 88 9.97 25.25 3.77
N LEU A 89 10.97 25.00 2.90
CA LEU A 89 11.81 23.81 3.00
C LEU A 89 12.67 23.81 4.27
N ARG A 90 13.25 24.94 4.66
CA ARG A 90 13.99 25.05 5.92
C ARG A 90 13.06 24.80 7.11
N ALA A 91 11.88 25.43 7.13
CA ALA A 91 10.91 25.23 8.18
C ALA A 91 10.55 23.74 8.38
N LYS A 92 10.43 22.97 7.28
CA LYS A 92 10.22 21.52 7.34
C LYS A 92 11.44 20.76 7.85
N VAL A 93 12.65 21.14 7.44
CA VAL A 93 13.89 20.49 7.89
C VAL A 93 14.15 20.76 9.37
N ASP A 94 13.88 21.96 9.86
CA ASP A 94 14.06 22.37 11.25
C ASP A 94 13.25 21.48 12.22
N LEU A 95 12.09 20.98 11.79
CA LEU A 95 11.25 20.04 12.57
C LEU A 95 11.98 18.73 12.91
N HIS A 96 12.91 18.28 12.06
CA HIS A 96 13.65 17.04 12.26
C HIS A 96 15.17 17.20 12.23
N GLU A 97 15.67 18.44 12.30
CA GLU A 97 17.10 18.77 12.28
C GLU A 97 17.84 18.02 13.40
N ALA A 98 17.24 17.94 14.59
CA ALA A 98 17.77 17.20 15.74
C ALA A 98 18.07 15.73 15.42
N LYS A 99 17.32 15.14 14.48
CA LYS A 99 17.57 13.78 13.99
C LYS A 99 18.51 13.79 12.79
N HIS A 100 18.19 14.58 11.77
CA HIS A 100 18.91 14.64 10.48
C HIS A 100 18.80 16.04 9.84
N PRO A 101 19.89 16.79 9.62
CA PRO A 101 19.85 18.14 9.02
C PRO A 101 19.57 18.19 7.51
N TRP A 102 19.25 17.07 6.86
CA TRP A 102 19.04 17.01 5.41
C TRP A 102 17.55 16.90 5.07
N CYS A 103 17.20 17.52 3.93
CA CYS A 103 15.92 17.33 3.28
C CYS A 103 15.69 15.86 2.91
N ARG A 104 14.47 15.39 3.16
CA ARG A 104 13.95 14.09 2.77
C ARG A 104 12.96 14.22 1.63
N LEU A 105 12.73 13.10 0.93
CA LEU A 105 11.67 13.02 -0.07
C LEU A 105 10.27 13.24 0.54
N SER A 106 10.07 12.91 1.82
CA SER A 106 8.82 13.22 2.54
C SER A 106 8.55 14.72 2.59
N ASP A 107 9.57 15.51 2.88
CA ASP A 107 9.43 16.94 3.14
C ASP A 107 9.01 17.67 1.85
N ILE A 108 9.60 17.28 0.71
CA ILE A 108 9.19 17.78 -0.61
C ILE A 108 7.79 17.33 -0.98
N ARG A 109 7.38 16.10 -0.64
CA ARG A 109 6.03 15.63 -0.91
C ARG A 109 5.00 16.40 -0.08
N GLU A 110 5.28 16.62 1.20
CA GLU A 110 4.41 17.41 2.07
C GLU A 110 4.28 18.85 1.57
N LEU A 111 5.38 19.50 1.17
CA LEU A 111 5.32 20.85 0.59
C LEU A 111 4.50 20.88 -0.70
N LYS A 112 4.66 19.89 -1.56
CA LYS A 112 3.84 19.75 -2.76
C LYS A 112 2.36 19.62 -2.40
N ASP A 113 2.02 18.72 -1.48
CA ASP A 113 0.64 18.50 -1.05
C ASP A 113 0.02 19.76 -0.42
N GLU A 114 0.81 20.53 0.35
CA GLU A 114 0.43 21.81 0.93
C GLU A 114 0.17 22.89 -0.13
N TYR A 115 0.99 22.94 -1.18
CA TYR A 115 0.79 23.89 -2.28
C TYR A 115 -0.35 23.49 -3.23
N GLU A 116 -0.58 22.19 -3.42
CA GLU A 116 -1.73 21.71 -4.20
C GLU A 116 -3.06 21.95 -3.46
N ASN A 117 -3.05 21.96 -2.13
CA ASN A 117 -4.25 22.07 -1.31
C ASN A 117 -4.06 23.12 -0.20
N PRO A 118 -3.99 24.43 -0.53
CA PRO A 118 -3.82 25.49 0.47
C PRO A 118 -4.93 25.46 1.53
N ASP A 119 -6.15 25.07 1.16
CA ASP A 119 -7.31 25.02 2.04
C ASP A 119 -7.23 23.94 3.12
N ARG A 120 -6.44 22.87 2.93
CA ARG A 120 -6.29 21.80 3.93
C ARG A 120 -5.51 22.27 5.16
N LYS A 121 -4.59 23.22 5.02
CA LYS A 121 -3.75 23.71 6.13
C LYS A 121 -4.57 24.54 7.13
N ASN A 122 -5.62 25.20 6.65
CA ASN A 122 -6.51 26.01 7.49
C ASN A 122 -7.46 25.15 8.34
N ALA A 123 -7.80 23.94 7.91
CA ALA A 123 -8.69 23.04 8.68
C ALA A 123 -8.02 22.38 9.89
N ALA A 124 -6.68 22.34 9.94
CA ALA A 124 -5.92 21.74 11.05
C ALA A 124 -5.34 22.77 12.04
N THR A 125 -5.38 24.06 11.68
CA THR A 125 -4.85 25.17 12.50
C THR A 125 -5.99 26.04 13.03
N GLN A 126 -7.16 25.45 13.26
CA GLN A 126 -8.22 26.10 14.02
C GLN A 126 -7.95 25.88 15.51
N GLU A 127 -7.20 26.82 16.07
CA GLU A 127 -7.23 27.27 17.46
C GLU A 127 -7.35 26.19 18.56
N VAL A 128 -6.20 25.85 19.14
CA VAL A 128 -6.16 25.65 20.60
C VAL A 128 -6.18 27.04 21.23
N SER A 129 -7.31 27.73 21.09
CA SER A 129 -7.63 28.89 21.93
C SER A 129 -7.96 28.31 23.30
N SER A 130 -6.96 28.39 24.18
CA SER A 130 -7.14 28.28 25.61
C SER A 130 -7.94 29.50 26.06
N GLU A 131 -9.27 29.37 26.15
CA GLU A 131 -10.11 30.09 27.12
C GLU A 131 -11.55 29.56 27.12
N ASP A 132 -12.02 29.31 28.33
CA ASP A 132 -13.25 28.68 28.78
C ASP A 132 -14.53 28.92 27.96
N SER A 133 -15.21 27.82 27.57
CA SER A 133 -16.67 27.78 27.54
C SER A 133 -17.20 26.36 27.74
N SER A 134 -17.60 26.12 28.98
CA SER A 134 -18.39 24.99 29.49
C SER A 134 -19.71 24.78 28.74
N THR A 135 -20.30 23.58 28.92
CA THR A 135 -21.53 22.98 28.36
C THR A 135 -21.30 22.34 26.97
N ASP A 136 -21.20 21.03 26.79
CA ASP A 136 -22.08 19.97 27.29
C ASP A 136 -21.31 18.62 27.37
N SER A 137 -21.16 18.09 28.58
CA SER A 137 -20.44 16.86 28.90
C SER A 137 -21.45 15.77 29.20
N TYR A 138 -21.98 15.12 28.17
CA TYR A 138 -22.81 13.93 28.30
C TYR A 138 -22.38 12.85 27.30
N PHE A 139 -21.16 12.33 27.47
CA PHE A 139 -20.79 11.03 26.91
C PHE A 139 -19.85 10.32 27.89
N GLU A 140 -20.49 9.70 28.87
CA GLU A 140 -20.19 8.38 29.43
C GLU A 140 -18.71 7.96 29.46
N GLU A 141 -18.13 8.23 30.61
CA GLU A 141 -16.88 7.72 31.14
C GLU A 141 -16.88 6.17 31.12
N LEU A 142 -16.42 5.56 30.03
CA LEU A 142 -15.93 4.17 30.03
C LEU A 142 -14.60 4.15 30.79
N VAL A 143 -14.68 4.20 32.13
CA VAL A 143 -13.55 3.93 33.02
C VAL A 143 -13.11 2.50 32.81
N GLU A 144 -11.99 2.31 32.12
CA GLU A 144 -11.29 1.02 32.11
C GLU A 144 -10.85 0.70 33.55
N PRO A 145 -11.28 -0.42 34.17
CA PRO A 145 -10.83 -0.78 35.50
C PRO A 145 -9.33 -1.09 35.49
N ASP A 146 -8.59 -0.45 36.40
CA ASP A 146 -7.14 -0.63 36.59
C ASP A 146 -6.79 -2.11 36.87
N GLU A 147 -6.17 -2.78 35.91
CA GLU A 147 -5.67 -4.13 36.11
C GLU A 147 -4.43 -4.14 37.03
N PRO A 148 -4.33 -5.07 37.99
CA PRO A 148 -3.21 -5.13 38.91
C PRO A 148 -1.88 -5.38 38.18
N LYS A 149 -0.90 -4.56 38.53
CA LYS A 149 0.47 -4.52 37.97
C LYS A 149 1.19 -5.86 38.16
N GLY A 150 1.28 -6.66 37.10
CA GLY A 150 2.11 -7.88 37.10
C GLY A 150 1.71 -9.03 36.17
N ALA A 151 0.55 -8.99 35.51
CA ALA A 151 0.13 -10.07 34.61
C ALA A 151 0.82 -9.97 33.24
N LYS A 152 1.70 -10.93 32.95
CA LYS A 152 2.32 -11.11 31.62
C LYS A 152 1.22 -11.28 30.57
N ARG A 153 1.02 -10.28 29.71
CA ARG A 153 0.19 -10.35 28.49
C ARG A 153 0.63 -11.54 27.62
N ARG A 154 0.00 -12.70 27.82
CA ARG A 154 -0.02 -13.77 26.83
C ARG A 154 -0.94 -13.28 25.72
N LYS A 155 -0.38 -13.14 24.51
CA LYS A 155 -1.10 -12.90 23.26
C LYS A 155 -2.23 -13.92 23.10
N ALA A 156 -3.42 -13.57 23.53
CA ALA A 156 -4.67 -14.25 23.19
C ALA A 156 -5.82 -13.30 23.57
N SER A 157 -5.95 -12.21 22.83
CA SER A 157 -7.23 -11.51 22.72
C SER A 157 -7.47 -11.29 21.23
N ASN A 158 -7.96 -12.35 20.59
CA ASN A 158 -8.70 -12.22 19.36
C ASN A 158 -10.07 -11.70 19.77
N HIS A 159 -10.22 -10.38 19.81
CA HIS A 159 -11.55 -9.80 19.74
C HIS A 159 -12.06 -9.97 18.32
N GLU A 160 -13.06 -10.83 18.24
CA GLU A 160 -14.01 -10.95 17.15
C GLU A 160 -14.69 -9.59 16.97
N ILE A 161 -14.14 -8.77 16.07
CA ILE A 161 -14.82 -7.61 15.53
C ILE A 161 -15.04 -7.90 14.06
N TYR A 162 -16.31 -8.09 13.72
CA TYR A 162 -16.82 -8.27 12.37
C TYR A 162 -16.51 -7.03 11.53
N GLU A 163 -15.44 -7.08 10.75
CA GLU A 163 -15.31 -6.25 9.55
C GLU A 163 -14.82 -7.12 8.39
N ALA A 164 -15.75 -7.42 7.48
CA ALA A 164 -15.47 -7.94 6.16
C ALA A 164 -14.77 -6.86 5.33
N ARG A 165 -13.44 -6.75 5.47
CA ARG A 165 -12.57 -6.17 4.44
C ARG A 165 -11.77 -7.30 3.81
N VAL A 166 -11.90 -7.45 2.50
CA VAL A 166 -11.01 -8.28 1.68
C VAL A 166 -9.62 -7.68 1.79
N LEU A 167 -8.79 -8.23 2.68
CA LEU A 167 -7.37 -7.96 2.71
C LEU A 167 -6.76 -8.60 1.45
N GLU A 168 -6.45 -7.78 0.45
CA GLU A 168 -5.58 -8.19 -0.65
C GLU A 168 -4.26 -8.69 -0.08
N SER A 169 -4.00 -9.98 -0.30
CA SER A 169 -2.84 -10.70 0.21
C SER A 169 -1.54 -10.16 -0.41
N THR A 170 -0.95 -9.15 0.20
CA THR A 170 0.43 -8.74 -0.07
C THR A 170 1.40 -9.66 0.69
N LYS A 171 1.83 -10.74 0.01
CA LYS A 171 3.16 -11.41 0.07
C LYS A 171 3.08 -12.92 -0.24
N ARG A 172 2.91 -13.28 -1.51
CA ARG A 172 3.43 -14.55 -2.09
C ARG A 172 3.81 -14.40 -3.57
N ARG A 173 4.81 -13.57 -3.88
CA ARG A 173 5.53 -13.70 -5.16
C ARG A 173 6.54 -14.84 -5.07
N LYS A 174 6.12 -16.05 -5.42
CA LYS A 174 6.98 -17.11 -5.99
C LYS A 174 6.08 -18.25 -6.47
N TYR A 175 5.73 -18.18 -7.75
CA TYR A 175 5.31 -19.23 -8.69
C TYR A 175 4.23 -18.64 -9.61
N GLY A 176 4.66 -17.93 -10.64
CA GLY A 176 3.81 -17.76 -11.81
C GLY A 176 3.43 -19.15 -12.31
N HIS A 177 2.13 -19.41 -12.43
CA HIS A 177 1.65 -20.54 -13.23
C HIS A 177 2.15 -20.31 -14.65
N GLY A 178 3.20 -21.04 -15.04
CA GLY A 178 3.75 -20.96 -16.39
C GLY A 178 2.63 -21.25 -17.38
N ARG A 179 2.42 -20.35 -18.35
CA ARG A 179 1.48 -20.54 -19.45
C ARG A 179 1.67 -21.93 -20.05
N LEU A 180 0.56 -22.66 -20.23
CA LEU A 180 0.52 -23.91 -20.97
C LEU A 180 1.09 -23.66 -22.37
N ARG A 181 2.18 -24.35 -22.72
CA ARG A 181 2.70 -24.33 -24.08
C ARG A 181 1.94 -25.38 -24.89
N ARG A 182 1.62 -25.05 -26.15
CA ARG A 182 1.11 -26.05 -27.09
C ARG A 182 2.25 -27.00 -27.44
N ALA A 183 2.00 -28.30 -27.31
CA ALA A 183 2.86 -29.31 -27.88
C ALA A 183 2.66 -29.36 -29.40
N GLU A 184 3.64 -29.88 -30.12
CA GLU A 184 3.58 -30.04 -31.59
C GLU A 184 2.42 -30.96 -32.03
N SER A 185 1.89 -31.80 -31.13
CA SER A 185 0.70 -32.61 -31.35
C SER A 185 -0.64 -31.87 -31.11
N GLY A 186 -0.61 -30.57 -30.83
CA GLY A 186 -1.81 -29.74 -30.64
C GLY A 186 -2.43 -29.78 -29.24
N GLY A 187 -1.93 -30.61 -28.32
CA GLY A 187 -2.37 -30.65 -26.91
C GLY A 187 -1.67 -29.63 -26.01
N PHE A 188 -2.30 -29.32 -24.86
CA PHE A 188 -1.71 -28.46 -23.83
C PHE A 188 -1.03 -29.31 -22.74
N ILE A 189 0.29 -29.19 -22.58
CA ILE A 189 1.07 -29.96 -21.59
C ILE A 189 1.43 -29.08 -20.40
N ARG A 190 1.14 -29.57 -19.18
CA ARG A 190 1.61 -28.95 -17.92
C ARG A 190 3.05 -29.39 -17.65
N LYS A 191 3.88 -28.42 -17.24
CA LYS A 191 5.26 -28.71 -16.83
C LYS A 191 5.26 -29.32 -15.43
N ASP A 192 5.47 -30.64 -15.35
CA ASP A 192 5.62 -31.33 -14.08
C ASP A 192 6.86 -30.83 -13.33
N LYS A 193 6.66 -30.39 -12.07
CA LYS A 193 7.74 -29.82 -11.24
C LYS A 193 8.73 -30.88 -10.73
N SER A 194 8.49 -32.17 -10.96
CA SER A 194 9.29 -33.27 -10.41
C SER A 194 10.49 -33.70 -11.25
N SER A 195 10.60 -33.30 -12.53
CA SER A 195 11.63 -33.86 -13.43
C SER A 195 12.96 -33.09 -13.47
N LYS A 196 13.08 -31.92 -12.83
CA LYS A 196 14.28 -31.07 -12.99
C LYS A 196 15.40 -31.31 -11.98
N LYS A 197 15.58 -32.55 -11.50
CA LYS A 197 16.62 -32.90 -10.54
C LYS A 197 17.30 -34.24 -10.86
N ARG A 198 17.85 -34.39 -12.08
CA ARG A 198 18.93 -35.34 -12.42
C ARG A 198 19.34 -35.10 -13.88
N LEU A 199 20.65 -35.19 -14.16
CA LEU A 199 21.37 -34.81 -15.39
C LEU A 199 21.52 -33.27 -15.52
N ASP A 200 22.68 -32.64 -15.30
CA ASP A 200 24.04 -33.03 -15.67
C ASP A 200 25.06 -32.75 -14.55
N ARG A 201 25.79 -33.79 -14.14
CA ARG A 201 27.04 -33.69 -13.38
C ARG A 201 28.03 -34.72 -13.91
N ALA A 202 28.71 -34.35 -14.99
CA ALA A 202 29.98 -34.86 -15.47
C ALA A 202 30.66 -33.64 -16.11
N SER A 203 31.91 -33.24 -15.87
CA SER A 203 33.14 -33.92 -15.47
C SER A 203 34.13 -32.84 -14.96
N GLY A 204 35.17 -33.23 -14.20
CA GLY A 204 36.38 -32.39 -14.05
C GLY A 204 36.91 -32.08 -12.64
N THR A 205 37.34 -33.12 -11.91
CA THR A 205 38.49 -33.16 -10.95
C THR A 205 38.53 -32.31 -9.65
N PRO A 206 39.29 -32.77 -8.62
CA PRO A 206 39.03 -32.48 -7.21
C PRO A 206 40.09 -31.58 -6.53
N ALA A 207 39.71 -30.92 -5.43
CA ALA A 207 40.65 -30.60 -4.35
C ALA A 207 39.91 -30.50 -2.99
N PRO A 208 40.57 -30.86 -1.87
CA PRO A 208 39.92 -31.29 -0.64
C PRO A 208 39.84 -30.18 0.42
N SER A 209 39.24 -30.52 1.55
CA SER A 209 39.26 -29.78 2.83
C SER A 209 38.27 -28.61 2.96
N ARG A 210 37.10 -28.90 3.53
CA ARG A 210 36.76 -28.42 4.89
C ARG A 210 35.48 -29.08 5.44
N LEU A 211 35.74 -29.92 6.43
CA LEU A 211 34.96 -30.29 7.62
C LEU A 211 33.43 -30.18 7.56
N ALA A 212 32.84 -31.37 7.63
CA ALA A 212 31.48 -31.65 8.03
C ALA A 212 31.18 -31.18 9.46
N MET A 213 29.98 -30.66 9.68
CA MET A 213 29.26 -30.90 10.94
C MET A 213 27.85 -31.39 10.65
N HIS A 214 27.63 -32.62 11.10
CA HIS A 214 26.38 -33.36 11.15
C HIS A 214 25.26 -32.59 11.88
N ARG A 215 24.05 -32.64 11.33
CA ARG A 215 22.84 -32.74 12.14
C ARG A 215 21.88 -33.76 11.52
N THR A 216 21.88 -34.94 12.13
CA THR A 216 20.94 -36.03 11.94
C THR A 216 19.66 -35.72 12.72
N SER A 217 18.53 -35.50 12.03
CA SER A 217 17.21 -35.56 12.67
C SER A 217 16.68 -36.99 12.54
N ARG A 218 16.78 -37.70 13.67
CA ARG A 218 16.28 -39.07 13.89
C ARG A 218 14.75 -39.04 13.95
N ALA A 219 14.10 -39.83 13.11
CA ALA A 219 12.68 -40.15 13.22
C ALA A 219 12.48 -41.12 14.40
N ILE A 220 11.51 -40.80 15.27
CA ILE A 220 11.05 -41.68 16.34
C ILE A 220 9.67 -42.15 15.90
N ASN A 221 9.58 -43.38 15.40
CA ASN A 221 8.33 -44.14 15.34
C ASN A 221 8.33 -45.04 16.57
N SER A 222 7.39 -44.79 17.49
CA SER A 222 7.09 -45.68 18.60
C SER A 222 5.93 -46.57 18.16
N ASP A 223 6.20 -47.87 18.12
CA ASP A 223 5.26 -48.96 17.97
C ASP A 223 5.22 -49.63 19.34
N ASP A 224 4.12 -49.47 20.09
CA ASP A 224 3.80 -50.42 21.16
C ASP A 224 2.29 -50.46 21.40
N SER A 225 1.79 -51.68 21.47
CA SER A 225 0.41 -52.09 21.67
C SER A 225 0.15 -52.27 23.16
N SER A 226 -0.95 -51.73 23.69
CA SER A 226 -1.71 -52.43 24.74
C SER A 226 -3.05 -51.75 25.02
N ASP A 227 -3.98 -52.60 25.44
CA ASP A 227 -5.42 -52.43 25.59
C ASP A 227 -5.88 -51.27 26.47
N GLY A 228 -7.09 -50.80 26.19
CA GLY A 228 -8.00 -50.45 27.27
C GLY A 228 -8.74 -49.12 27.15
N ILE A 229 -10.06 -49.26 27.03
CA ILE A 229 -11.09 -48.35 27.54
C ILE A 229 -11.43 -47.15 26.62
N SER A 230 -12.37 -47.47 25.73
CA SER A 230 -13.34 -46.57 25.12
C SER A 230 -14.06 -45.71 26.16
N LEU A 231 -13.95 -44.39 26.02
CA LEU A 231 -14.92 -43.40 26.48
C LEU A 231 -15.04 -42.29 25.43
N HIS A 232 -15.90 -42.51 24.44
CA HIS A 232 -16.36 -41.48 23.51
C HIS A 232 -17.18 -40.40 24.24
N PRO A 233 -16.95 -39.11 23.95
CA PRO A 233 -18.01 -38.12 24.00
C PRO A 233 -18.47 -37.76 22.57
N HIS A 234 -19.72 -38.14 22.31
CA HIS A 234 -20.75 -37.50 21.50
C HIS A 234 -20.38 -36.76 20.20
N ARG A 235 -20.79 -37.39 19.09
CA ARG A 235 -20.96 -36.84 17.74
C ARG A 235 -21.99 -35.70 17.76
N ALA A 236 -21.54 -34.47 17.57
CA ALA A 236 -22.39 -33.30 17.31
C ALA A 236 -22.95 -33.34 15.87
N PRO A 237 -24.15 -32.77 15.63
CA PRO A 237 -24.89 -32.93 14.37
C PRO A 237 -24.29 -32.12 13.22
N ALA A 238 -24.44 -32.65 12.00
CA ALA A 238 -24.07 -32.00 10.76
C ALA A 238 -24.99 -30.79 10.50
N PHE A 239 -24.49 -29.59 10.76
CA PHE A 239 -25.15 -28.37 10.33
C PHE A 239 -24.97 -28.18 8.82
N SER A 240 -26.09 -28.35 8.11
CA SER A 240 -26.58 -27.55 6.99
C SER A 240 -25.52 -26.78 6.18
N VAL A 241 -25.09 -27.39 5.07
CA VAL A 241 -24.37 -26.69 4.00
C VAL A 241 -25.41 -25.87 3.23
N SER A 242 -25.52 -24.58 3.53
CA SER A 242 -26.23 -23.65 2.67
C SER A 242 -25.54 -23.60 1.29
N PRO A 243 -26.29 -23.57 0.18
CA PRO A 243 -25.70 -23.44 -1.16
C PRO A 243 -25.00 -22.09 -1.25
N GLY A 244 -23.67 -22.11 -1.35
CA GLY A 244 -22.89 -20.91 -1.60
C GLY A 244 -23.36 -20.24 -2.91
N PRO A 245 -23.40 -18.90 -2.97
CA PRO A 245 -23.86 -18.19 -4.15
C PRO A 245 -22.99 -18.61 -5.33
N HIS A 246 -23.65 -19.04 -6.40
CA HIS A 246 -23.01 -19.32 -7.67
C HIS A 246 -22.16 -18.11 -8.03
N GLY A 247 -20.87 -18.36 -8.31
CA GLY A 247 -19.93 -17.32 -8.69
C GLY A 247 -20.55 -16.49 -9.81
N ALA A 248 -21.02 -15.29 -9.45
CA ALA A 248 -21.48 -14.31 -10.40
C ALA A 248 -20.28 -14.06 -11.31
N ASN A 249 -20.47 -14.40 -12.57
CA ASN A 249 -19.52 -14.21 -13.65
C ASN A 249 -19.29 -12.70 -13.74
N MET A 250 -18.31 -12.20 -12.97
CA MET A 250 -17.97 -10.78 -12.96
C MET A 250 -17.48 -10.47 -14.36
N TYR A 251 -18.33 -9.74 -15.08
CA TYR A 251 -18.10 -9.04 -16.32
C TYR A 251 -16.74 -9.37 -16.93
N ALA A 252 -16.75 -10.32 -17.86
CA ALA A 252 -15.77 -10.34 -18.91
C ALA A 252 -15.81 -8.94 -19.54
N VAL A 253 -14.92 -8.07 -19.09
CA VAL A 253 -14.51 -6.91 -19.86
C VAL A 253 -13.98 -7.52 -21.13
N GLU A 254 -14.81 -7.55 -22.18
CA GLU A 254 -14.36 -7.76 -23.54
C GLU A 254 -13.33 -6.68 -23.78
N ALA A 255 -12.08 -7.02 -23.49
CA ALA A 255 -10.95 -6.17 -23.78
C ALA A 255 -11.05 -5.89 -25.28
N ALA A 256 -11.36 -4.63 -25.61
CA ALA A 256 -11.53 -4.14 -26.95
C ALA A 256 -10.55 -4.85 -27.88
N ASN A 257 -11.07 -5.69 -28.78
CA ASN A 257 -10.26 -6.40 -29.75
C ASN A 257 -9.40 -5.35 -30.47
N PRO A 258 -8.07 -5.34 -30.31
CA PRO A 258 -7.22 -4.32 -30.94
C PRO A 258 -7.10 -4.51 -32.47
N SER A 259 -8.02 -5.27 -33.06
CA SER A 259 -8.08 -5.62 -34.48
C SER A 259 -9.37 -5.16 -35.17
N SER A 260 -10.24 -4.36 -34.53
CA SER A 260 -11.37 -3.78 -35.25
C SER A 260 -10.84 -2.64 -36.14
N ASN A 261 -10.99 -2.81 -37.45
CA ASN A 261 -10.55 -1.85 -38.47
C ASN A 261 -11.57 -0.70 -38.61
N GLU A 262 -12.07 -0.20 -37.47
CA GLU A 262 -13.10 0.81 -37.39
C GLU A 262 -12.48 2.21 -37.26
N PRO A 263 -13.12 3.26 -37.83
CA PRO A 263 -12.61 4.61 -37.73
C PRO A 263 -12.58 5.08 -36.26
N LEU A 264 -11.51 5.79 -35.88
CA LEU A 264 -11.26 6.25 -34.50
C LEU A 264 -12.43 7.02 -33.87
N ALA A 265 -13.22 7.74 -34.68
CA ALA A 265 -14.40 8.45 -34.21
C ALA A 265 -15.47 7.50 -33.65
N VAL A 266 -15.66 6.34 -34.26
CA VAL A 266 -16.64 5.32 -33.81
C VAL A 266 -16.15 4.67 -32.53
N GLN A 267 -14.86 4.35 -32.43
CA GLN A 267 -14.26 3.80 -31.20
C GLN A 267 -14.39 4.78 -30.02
N LYS A 268 -14.18 6.08 -30.27
CA LYS A 268 -14.34 7.11 -29.24
C LYS A 268 -15.79 7.20 -28.75
N LEU A 269 -16.76 7.23 -29.66
CA LEU A 269 -18.18 7.26 -29.31
C LEU A 269 -18.61 6.00 -28.56
N GLN A 270 -18.09 4.83 -28.93
CA GLN A 270 -18.37 3.59 -28.24
C GLN A 270 -17.81 3.58 -26.81
N ALA A 271 -16.58 4.05 -26.62
CA ALA A 271 -16.00 4.20 -25.28
C ALA A 271 -16.78 5.20 -24.42
N GLU A 272 -17.23 6.32 -25.00
CA GLU A 272 -18.07 7.30 -24.30
C GLU A 272 -19.44 6.70 -23.89
N LEU A 273 -20.06 5.90 -24.75
CA LEU A 273 -21.30 5.17 -24.42
C LEU A 273 -21.08 4.16 -23.29
N GLU A 274 -20.00 3.39 -23.33
CA GLU A 274 -19.67 2.41 -22.27
C GLU A 274 -19.48 3.09 -20.90
N VAL A 275 -18.83 4.26 -20.87
CA VAL A 275 -18.67 5.07 -19.65
C VAL A 275 -20.04 5.55 -19.15
N ALA A 276 -20.88 6.10 -20.03
CA ALA A 276 -22.20 6.59 -19.65
C ALA A 276 -23.10 5.45 -19.11
N GLU A 277 -23.04 4.25 -19.69
CA GLU A 277 -23.77 3.10 -19.19
C GLU A 277 -23.27 2.61 -17.83
N ALA A 278 -21.95 2.62 -17.61
CA ALA A 278 -21.36 2.26 -16.34
C ALA A 278 -21.77 3.25 -15.23
N GLU A 279 -21.77 4.55 -15.52
CA GLU A 279 -22.21 5.59 -14.61
C GLU A 279 -23.69 5.45 -14.26
N LEU A 280 -24.56 5.18 -15.24
CA LEU A 280 -25.98 4.96 -15.02
C LEU A 280 -26.22 3.72 -14.14
N LYS A 281 -25.49 2.62 -14.37
CA LYS A 281 -25.55 1.42 -13.51
C LYS A 281 -25.11 1.72 -12.08
N ALA A 282 -24.03 2.48 -11.90
CA ALA A 282 -23.55 2.89 -10.59
C ALA A 282 -24.58 3.79 -9.86
N ALA A 283 -25.20 4.73 -10.57
CA ALA A 283 -26.25 5.59 -10.02
C ALA A 283 -27.48 4.78 -9.55
N ARG A 284 -27.90 3.78 -10.34
CA ARG A 284 -29.01 2.87 -9.95
C ARG A 284 -28.68 2.06 -8.70
N LEU A 285 -27.47 1.52 -8.59
CA LEU A 285 -27.03 0.79 -7.39
C LEU A 285 -26.98 1.70 -6.16
N LYS A 286 -26.48 2.94 -6.32
CA LYS A 286 -26.48 3.93 -5.24
C LYS A 286 -27.88 4.26 -4.76
N TYR A 287 -28.83 4.42 -5.69
CA TYR A 287 -30.22 4.67 -5.35
C TYR A 287 -30.86 3.50 -4.59
N GLN A 288 -30.65 2.26 -5.04
CA GLN A 288 -31.12 1.07 -4.34
C GLN A 288 -30.54 0.95 -2.93
N TYR A 289 -29.26 1.29 -2.74
CA TYR A 289 -28.63 1.29 -1.43
C TYR A 289 -29.27 2.32 -0.48
N ILE A 290 -29.51 3.54 -0.96
CA ILE A 290 -30.17 4.59 -0.17
C ILE A 290 -31.58 4.13 0.24
N GLN A 291 -32.36 3.60 -0.71
CA GLN A 291 -33.70 3.10 -0.43
C GLN A 291 -33.70 1.95 0.59
N ALA A 292 -32.73 1.03 0.50
CA ALA A 292 -32.59 -0.05 1.48
C ALA A 292 -32.20 0.46 2.86
N ARG A 293 -31.38 1.52 2.93
CA ARG A 293 -30.99 2.18 4.19
C ARG A 293 -32.19 2.86 4.85
N GLU A 294 -32.96 3.62 4.08
CA GLU A 294 -34.19 4.29 4.56
C GLU A 294 -35.20 3.28 5.10
N GLN A 295 -35.43 2.16 4.40
CA GLN A 295 -36.31 1.09 4.87
C GLN A 295 -35.81 0.38 6.14
N ALA A 296 -34.49 0.31 6.33
CA ALA A 296 -33.92 -0.22 7.56
C ALA A 296 -34.10 0.76 8.72
N GLU A 297 -33.85 2.05 8.49
CA GLU A 297 -34.07 3.11 9.48
C GLU A 297 -35.54 3.19 9.92
N GLU A 298 -36.52 3.07 9.02
CA GLU A 298 -37.94 3.05 9.38
C GLU A 298 -38.31 1.84 10.25
N LYS A 299 -37.77 0.65 9.96
CA LYS A 299 -38.06 -0.57 10.73
C LYS A 299 -37.43 -0.58 12.12
N TYR A 300 -36.23 -0.02 12.26
CA TYR A 300 -35.51 0.00 13.54
C TYR A 300 -35.78 1.27 14.36
N GLY A 301 -36.18 2.39 13.73
CA GLY A 301 -36.55 3.64 14.41
C GLY A 301 -37.93 3.59 15.08
N ALA A 302 -38.86 2.75 14.60
CA ALA A 302 -40.21 2.66 15.14
C ALA A 302 -40.35 1.82 16.44
N THR A 303 -39.29 1.18 16.93
CA THR A 303 -39.35 0.30 18.13
C THR A 303 -38.67 0.89 19.37
N GLY A 304 -38.13 2.12 19.29
CA GLY A 304 -37.30 2.71 20.35
C GLY A 304 -37.96 3.71 21.30
N THR A 305 -39.23 4.11 21.11
CA THR A 305 -39.79 5.29 21.81
C THR A 305 -41.17 5.10 22.45
N GLU A 306 -41.55 3.89 22.90
CA GLU A 306 -42.82 3.71 23.64
C GLU A 306 -42.72 3.03 25.03
N ALA A 307 -41.51 2.69 25.51
CA ALA A 307 -41.37 1.91 26.76
C ALA A 307 -40.89 2.72 27.99
N ALA A 308 -41.24 4.00 28.11
CA ALA A 308 -40.83 4.83 29.26
C ALA A 308 -41.96 5.70 29.84
N SER A 309 -43.14 5.10 30.07
CA SER A 309 -44.20 5.70 30.89
C SER A 309 -44.71 4.70 31.94
N HIS A 310 -43.81 4.10 32.71
CA HIS A 310 -44.19 3.39 33.93
C HIS A 310 -44.19 4.37 35.10
N THR A 311 -45.38 4.90 35.38
CA THR A 311 -45.73 5.67 36.57
C THR A 311 -45.48 4.85 37.83
N PHE A 312 -44.74 5.44 38.78
CA PHE A 312 -44.66 4.97 40.17
C PHE A 312 -45.68 5.78 40.99
N ASN A 313 -46.62 5.08 41.63
CA ASN A 313 -47.39 5.53 42.80
C ASN A 313 -46.90 4.74 44.01
#